data_AF-A0A971YYY2-F1
#
_entry.id   AF-A0A971YYY2-F1
#
_cell.length_a   1.000
_cell.length_b   1.000
_cell.length_c   1.000
_cell.angle_alpha   90.00
_cell.angle_beta   90.00
_cell.angle_gamma   90.00
#
_symmetry.space_group_name_H-M   'P 1'
#
loop_
_entity.id
_entity.type
_entity.pdbx_description
1 polymer ?
#
loop_
_entity_poly.entity_id
_entity_poly.type
_entity_poly.pdbx_seq_one_letter_code
_entity_poly.pdbx_strand_id
1 'polypeptide(L)'
;MTAQRKLILNVLRSTTSHPTADWIYHKVREQMPNISLGTVYRNLGLLADSGQILELKYSTGQSHYDGNPMPHYHFRCEECRRVYDLPLDYKPELD
;
A
#
# COMPACT_ATOMS: atom_id res chain seq x y z
N MET A 1 13.85 11.95 3.86
CA MET A 1 12.41 11.59 3.91
C MET A 1 11.60 12.86 4.13
N THR A 2 10.62 13.20 3.28
CA THR A 2 9.76 14.40 3.49
C THR A 2 8.65 14.10 4.49
N ALA A 3 8.02 15.15 5.05
CA ALA A 3 6.86 14.98 5.95
C ALA A 3 5.69 14.24 5.27
N GLN A 4 5.40 14.58 4.02
CA GLN A 4 4.38 13.90 3.20
C GLN A 4 4.69 12.40 3.06
N ARG A 5 5.91 12.06 2.66
CA ARG A 5 6.32 10.66 2.45
C ARG A 5 6.30 9.86 3.75
N LYS A 6 6.73 10.47 4.86
CA LYS A 6 6.68 9.87 6.19
C LYS A 6 5.23 9.58 6.62
N LEU A 7 4.31 10.51 6.40
CA LEU A 7 2.90 10.30 6.73
C LEU A 7 2.28 9.19 5.88
N ILE A 8 2.52 9.17 4.58
CA ILE A 8 2.01 8.11 3.68
C ILE A 8 2.51 6.74 4.14
N LEU A 9 3.81 6.63 4.45
CA LEU A 9 4.38 5.38 4.96
C LEU A 9 3.76 4.96 6.30
N ASN A 10 3.53 5.91 7.21
CA ASN A 10 2.89 5.64 8.50
C ASN A 10 1.45 5.17 8.33
N VAL A 11 0.68 5.78 7.41
CA VAL A 11 -0.69 5.38 7.09
C VAL A 11 -0.70 3.94 6.59
N LEU A 12 0.19 3.58 5.66
CA LEU A 12 0.29 2.20 5.16
C LEU A 12 0.66 1.22 6.26
N ARG A 13 1.63 1.55 7.11
CA ARG A 13 2.05 0.69 8.23
C ARG A 13 1.05 0.61 9.38
N SER A 14 0.01 1.44 9.37
CA SER A 14 -1.04 1.44 10.38
C SER A 14 -2.19 0.48 10.07
N THR A 15 -2.14 -0.21 8.94
CA THR A 15 -3.19 -1.13 8.50
C THR A 15 -2.59 -2.43 7.95
N THR A 16 -3.31 -3.52 8.15
CA THR A 16 -3.04 -4.84 7.53
C THR A 16 -3.91 -5.08 6.29
N SER A 17 -4.77 -4.12 5.95
CA SER A 17 -5.40 -4.05 4.63
C SER A 17 -4.38 -3.46 3.66
N HIS A 18 -4.42 -3.83 2.38
CA HIS A 18 -3.59 -3.18 1.37
C HIS A 18 -4.47 -2.24 0.55
N PRO A 19 -4.55 -0.96 0.92
CA PRO A 19 -5.46 -0.02 0.30
C PRO A 19 -4.99 0.41 -1.10
N THR A 20 -5.91 1.01 -1.85
CA THR A 20 -5.60 1.72 -3.10
C THR A 20 -5.05 3.12 -2.81
N ALA A 21 -4.45 3.76 -3.81
CA ALA A 21 -3.94 5.13 -3.69
C ALA A 21 -5.04 6.15 -3.30
N ASP A 22 -6.27 5.97 -3.79
CA ASP A 22 -7.42 6.80 -3.43
C ASP A 22 -7.74 6.74 -1.93
N TRP A 23 -7.77 5.53 -1.36
CA TRP A 23 -7.99 5.36 0.07
C TRP A 23 -6.88 6.02 0.90
N ILE A 24 -5.62 5.81 0.49
CA ILE A 24 -4.45 6.41 1.16
C ILE A 24 -4.55 7.94 1.10
N TYR A 25 -4.93 8.48 -0.05
CA TYR A 25 -5.12 9.91 -0.23
C TYR A 25 -6.19 10.48 0.72
N HIS A 26 -7.35 9.84 0.84
CA HIS A 26 -8.38 10.26 1.78
C HIS A 26 -7.88 10.21 3.22
N LYS A 27 -7.16 9.15 3.61
CA LYS A 27 -6.63 9.01 4.97
C LYS A 27 -5.55 10.04 5.29
N VAL A 28 -4.65 10.32 4.35
CA VAL A 28 -3.58 11.31 4.50
C VAL A 28 -4.15 12.72 4.56
N ARG A 29 -5.23 13.02 3.82
CA ARG A 29 -5.89 14.35 3.85
C ARG A 29 -6.50 14.72 5.19
N GLU A 30 -6.83 13.75 6.04
CA GLU A 30 -7.25 14.02 7.42
C GLU A 30 -6.18 14.79 8.22
N GLN A 31 -4.90 14.61 7.89
CA GLN A 31 -3.77 15.30 8.55
C GLN A 31 -3.07 16.33 7.65
N MET A 32 -3.15 16.18 6.33
CA MET A 32 -2.61 17.13 5.35
C MET A 32 -3.66 17.53 4.30
N PRO A 33 -4.59 18.45 4.60
CA PRO A 33 -5.74 18.74 3.75
C PRO A 33 -5.42 19.23 2.33
N ASN A 34 -4.24 19.82 2.14
CA ASN A 34 -3.77 20.42 0.89
C ASN A 34 -2.93 19.47 0.01
N ILE A 35 -2.73 18.21 0.42
CA ILE A 35 -2.01 17.24 -0.43
C ILE A 35 -2.86 16.90 -1.66
N SER A 36 -2.23 16.80 -2.82
CA SER A 36 -2.89 16.34 -4.05
C SER A 36 -2.76 14.82 -4.21
N LEU A 37 -3.72 14.20 -4.91
CA LEU A 37 -3.66 12.78 -5.27
C LEU A 37 -2.39 12.44 -6.06
N GLY A 38 -1.99 13.29 -7.02
CA GLY A 38 -0.73 13.12 -7.76
C GLY A 38 0.52 13.14 -6.86
N THR A 39 0.49 13.87 -5.75
CA THR A 39 1.58 13.84 -4.76
C THR A 39 1.60 12.54 -3.97
N VAL A 40 0.44 11.94 -3.70
CA VAL A 40 0.35 10.60 -3.09
C VAL A 40 0.95 9.55 -4.02
N TYR A 41 0.50 9.49 -5.29
CA TYR A 41 1.06 8.56 -6.27
C TYR A 41 2.58 8.69 -6.43
N ARG A 42 3.10 9.92 -6.57
CA ARG A 42 4.54 10.15 -6.68
C ARG A 42 5.30 9.61 -5.47
N ASN A 43 4.79 9.81 -4.26
CA ASN A 43 5.46 9.32 -3.06
C ASN A 43 5.31 7.82 -2.87
N LEU A 44 4.20 7.21 -3.29
CA LEU A 44 4.03 5.75 -3.32
C LEU A 44 5.05 5.11 -4.26
N GLY A 45 5.22 5.63 -5.47
CA GLY A 45 6.27 5.18 -6.40
C GLY A 45 7.66 5.27 -5.78
N LEU A 46 8.02 6.44 -5.22
CA LEU A 46 9.32 6.62 -4.56
C LEU A 46 9.55 5.70 -3.34
N LEU A 47 8.49 5.29 -2.64
CA LEU A 47 8.59 4.34 -1.52
C LEU A 47 8.71 2.90 -2.01
N ALA A 48 8.03 2.55 -3.10
CA ALA A 48 8.12 1.23 -3.72
C ALA A 48 9.51 1.03 -4.36
N ASP A 49 9.98 2.04 -5.11
CA ASP A 49 11.31 2.04 -5.72
C ASP A 49 12.44 1.93 -4.68
N SER A 50 12.23 2.44 -3.46
CA SER A 50 13.18 2.32 -2.36
C SER A 50 13.03 1.06 -1.51
N GLY A 51 12.09 0.16 -1.87
CA GLY A 51 11.82 -1.09 -1.14
C GLY A 51 11.21 -0.89 0.25
N GLN A 52 10.62 0.27 0.52
CA GLN A 52 10.01 0.56 1.84
C GLN A 52 8.56 0.11 1.94
N ILE A 53 7.90 -0.07 0.81
CA ILE A 53 6.54 -0.60 0.64
C ILE A 53 6.53 -1.54 -0.57
N LEU A 54 5.48 -2.35 -0.70
CA LEU A 54 5.25 -3.17 -1.88
C LEU A 54 4.05 -2.62 -2.68
N GLU A 55 4.18 -2.55 -4.01
CA GLU A 55 3.06 -2.27 -4.91
C GLU A 55 2.53 -3.58 -5.49
N LEU A 56 1.27 -3.89 -5.20
CA LEU A 56 0.55 -5.06 -5.68
C LEU A 56 -0.21 -4.70 -6.96
N LYS A 57 0.34 -5.07 -8.11
CA LYS A 57 -0.26 -4.86 -9.43
C LYS A 57 -1.07 -6.08 -9.83
N TYR A 58 -2.38 -5.90 -9.96
CA TYR A 58 -3.28 -6.92 -10.48
C TYR A 58 -3.61 -6.64 -11.95
N SER A 59 -3.79 -7.70 -12.75
CA SER A 59 -4.16 -7.60 -14.17
C SER A 59 -5.47 -6.83 -14.43
N THR A 60 -6.34 -6.76 -13.41
CA THR A 60 -7.59 -6.01 -13.45
C THR A 60 -7.77 -5.20 -12.17
N GLY A 61 -7.98 -3.89 -12.32
CA GLY A 61 -8.28 -2.95 -11.23
C GLY A 61 -7.13 -1.99 -10.90
N GLN A 62 -7.29 -1.28 -9.78
CA GLN A 62 -6.30 -0.34 -9.26
C GLN A 62 -5.15 -1.10 -8.56
N SER A 63 -3.94 -0.52 -8.51
CA SER A 63 -2.86 -1.02 -7.65
C SER A 63 -3.24 -0.92 -6.18
N HIS A 64 -2.83 -1.92 -5.41
CA HIS A 64 -2.89 -1.90 -3.95
C HIS A 64 -1.47 -1.73 -3.39
N TYR A 65 -1.37 -1.18 -2.18
CA TYR A 65 -0.08 -0.88 -1.57
C TYR A 65 0.00 -1.47 -0.17
N ASP A 66 1.16 -2.03 0.13
CA ASP A 66 1.43 -2.72 1.38
C ASP A 66 2.61 -2.06 2.11
N GLY A 67 2.39 -1.72 3.39
CA GLY A 67 3.40 -1.09 4.24
C GLY A 67 4.50 -2.04 4.72
N ASN A 68 4.33 -3.34 4.50
CA ASN A 68 5.29 -4.40 4.81
C ASN A 68 5.90 -4.95 3.51
N PRO A 69 7.16 -4.60 3.17
CA PRO A 69 7.80 -5.09 1.95
C PRO A 69 8.36 -6.52 2.08
N MET A 70 8.30 -7.13 3.27
CA MET A 70 8.81 -8.49 3.46
C MET A 70 7.92 -9.50 2.75
N PRO A 71 8.44 -10.61 2.21
CA PRO A 71 7.62 -11.63 1.58
C PRO A 71 6.58 -12.23 2.53
N HIS A 72 5.33 -12.28 2.09
CA HIS A 72 4.20 -12.94 2.75
C HIS A 72 3.06 -13.14 1.74
N TYR A 73 2.07 -13.94 2.11
CA TYR A 73 0.95 -14.25 1.22
C TYR A 73 -0.18 -13.24 1.36
N HIS A 74 -0.72 -12.84 0.21
CA HIS A 74 -1.90 -11.98 0.12
C HIS A 74 -3.14 -12.77 -0.27
N PHE A 75 -4.26 -12.47 0.35
CA PHE A 75 -5.58 -12.86 -0.12
C PHE A 75 -6.27 -11.67 -0.76
N ARG A 76 -6.95 -11.91 -1.89
CA ARG A 76 -7.80 -10.92 -2.53
C ARG A 76 -9.23 -11.43 -2.67
N CYS A 77 -10.18 -10.67 -2.15
CA CYS A 77 -11.60 -10.98 -2.30
C CYS A 77 -12.04 -10.73 -3.75
N GLU A 78 -12.68 -11.71 -4.38
CA GLU A 78 -13.19 -11.57 -5.75
C GLU A 78 -14.42 -10.67 -5.83
N GLU A 79 -15.25 -10.66 -4.79
CA GLU A 79 -16.47 -9.86 -4.72
C GLU A 79 -16.19 -8.38 -4.47
N CYS A 80 -15.41 -8.05 -3.41
CA CYS A 80 -15.18 -6.67 -3.01
C CYS A 80 -13.79 -6.11 -3.38
N ARG A 81 -12.90 -6.93 -3.93
CA ARG A 81 -11.53 -6.56 -4.38
C ARG A 81 -10.58 -6.06 -3.29
N ARG A 82 -10.94 -6.13 -2.02
CA ARG A 82 -10.02 -5.86 -0.90
C ARG A 82 -8.92 -6.91 -0.83
N VAL A 83 -7.76 -6.48 -0.35
CA VAL A 83 -6.56 -7.31 -0.21
C VAL A 83 -6.06 -7.23 1.23
N TYR A 84 -5.64 -8.36 1.78
CA TYR A 84 -5.17 -8.50 3.15
C TYR A 84 -4.17 -9.65 3.29
N ASP A 85 -3.41 -9.62 4.38
CA ASP A 85 -2.45 -10.67 4.75
C ASP A 85 -3.14 -12.00 5.05
N LEU A 86 -2.50 -13.10 4.67
CA LEU A 86 -2.82 -14.44 5.18
C LEU A 86 -1.90 -14.77 6.37
N PRO A 87 -2.44 -15.29 7.49
CA PRO A 87 -1.65 -15.68 8.66
C PRO A 87 -1.01 -17.06 8.44
N LEU A 88 -0.17 -17.16 7.41
CA LEU A 88 0.58 -18.37 7.05
C LEU A 88 2.07 -18.05 7.01
N ASP A 89 2.89 -19.03 7.40
CA ASP A 89 4.33 -18.92 7.24
C ASP A 89 4.67 -18.84 5.75
N TYR A 90 5.43 -17.82 5.36
CA TYR A 90 5.91 -17.66 4.00
C TYR A 90 6.86 -18.80 3.62
N LYS A 91 6.58 -19.46 2.50
CA LYS A 91 7.37 -20.57 1.96
C LYS A 91 7.93 -20.17 0.58
N PRO A 92 9.24 -19.82 0.50
CA PRO A 92 9.87 -19.40 -0.74
C PRO A 92 9.74 -20.42 -1.89
N GLU A 93 9.59 -21.71 -1.57
CA GLU A 93 9.46 -22.79 -2.55
C GLU A 93 8.14 -22.81 -3.33
N LEU A 94 7.17 -21.94 -2.99
CA LEU A 94 5.85 -21.87 -3.64
C LEU A 94 5.67 -20.64 -4.56
N ASP A 95 6.65 -19.75 -4.65
CA ASP A 95 6.62 -18.51 -5.45
C ASP A 95 7.22 -18.67 -6.86
#